data_AF-A0A3M2C5B6-F1
#
_entry.id   AF-A0A3M2C5B6-F1
#
_cell.length_a   1.000
_cell.length_b   1.000
_cell.length_c   1.000
_cell.angle_alpha   90.00
_cell.angle_beta   90.00
_cell.angle_gamma   90.00
#
_symmetry.space_group_name_H-M   'P 1'
#
loop_
_entity.id
_entity.type
_entity.pdbx_description
1 polymer ?
#
loop_
_entity_poly.entity_id
_entity_poly.type
_entity_poly.pdbx_seq_one_letter_code
_entity_poly.pdbx_strand_id
1 'polypeptide(L)'
;DAAAEVAAIRQLVERWRAAWSDQRVEDYLDCYADDFRPAGGRSRRAWARERRQRLLAPGSIDVEVTSLAVELRGGDRARAYFHQRYRTETLNRGTWKSFDLVRGPDGWKIQREQIENGPPS
;
A
#
# COMPACT_ATOMS: atom_id res chain seq x y z
N ASP A 1 -2.12 -14.12 17.65
CA ASP A 1 -1.14 -13.36 18.43
C ASP A 1 -1.02 -11.97 17.83
N ALA A 2 -1.35 -10.92 18.58
CA ALA A 2 -1.37 -9.55 18.07
C ALA A 2 0.00 -9.07 17.57
N ALA A 3 1.10 -9.48 18.21
CA ALA A 3 2.45 -9.08 17.80
C ALA A 3 2.80 -9.66 16.42
N ALA A 4 2.50 -10.94 16.21
CA ALA A 4 2.67 -11.60 14.91
C ALA A 4 1.82 -10.95 13.80
N GLU A 5 0.57 -10.56 14.09
CA GLU A 5 -0.28 -9.87 13.10
C GLU A 5 0.32 -8.50 12.71
N VAL A 6 0.75 -7.71 13.68
CA VAL A 6 1.38 -6.41 13.44
C VAL A 6 2.66 -6.58 12.63
N ALA A 7 3.49 -7.60 12.93
CA ALA A 7 4.70 -7.89 12.17
C ALA A 7 4.39 -8.27 10.71
N ALA A 8 3.38 -9.10 10.47
CA ALA A 8 2.97 -9.50 9.12
C ALA A 8 2.45 -8.31 8.30
N ILE A 9 1.72 -7.38 8.92
CA ILE A 9 1.25 -6.15 8.29
C ILE A 9 2.42 -5.23 7.95
N ARG A 10 3.39 -5.07 8.86
CA ARG A 10 4.61 -4.29 8.59
C ARG A 10 5.39 -4.87 7.40
N GLN A 11 5.51 -6.19 7.33
CA GLN A 11 6.13 -6.86 6.19
C GLN A 11 5.35 -6.66 4.89
N LEU A 12 4.01 -6.65 4.92
CA LEU A 12 3.22 -6.33 3.74
C LEU A 12 3.50 -4.91 3.23
N VAL A 13 3.52 -3.91 4.12
CA VAL A 13 3.82 -2.52 3.74
C VAL A 13 5.24 -2.40 3.18
N GLU A 14 6.20 -3.12 3.75
CA GLU A 14 7.57 -3.16 3.25
C GLU A 14 7.67 -3.81 1.87
N ARG A 15 7.00 -4.95 1.64
CA ARG A 15 6.94 -5.57 0.30
C ARG A 15 6.31 -4.65 -0.73
N TRP A 16 5.23 -3.97 -0.37
CA TRP A 16 4.57 -2.98 -1.23
C TRP A 16 5.51 -1.83 -1.60
N ARG A 17 6.25 -1.29 -0.62
CA ARG A 17 7.23 -0.22 -0.82
C ARG A 17 8.37 -0.68 -1.74
N ALA A 18 8.97 -1.82 -1.42
CA ALA A 18 10.08 -2.39 -2.19
C ALA A 18 9.68 -2.71 -3.63
N ALA A 19 8.55 -3.40 -3.82
CA ALA A 19 8.04 -3.71 -5.16
C ALA A 19 7.75 -2.46 -5.98
N TRP A 20 7.32 -1.37 -5.34
CA TRP A 20 7.14 -0.09 -6.04
C TRP A 20 8.49 0.53 -6.42
N SER A 21 9.44 0.67 -5.49
CA SER A 21 10.78 1.19 -5.80
C SER A 21 11.47 0.41 -6.92
N ASP A 22 11.42 -0.92 -6.86
CA ASP A 22 12.06 -1.81 -7.82
C ASP A 22 11.28 -1.96 -9.14
N GLN A 23 10.17 -1.22 -9.28
CA GLN A 23 9.25 -1.30 -10.40
C GLN A 23 8.70 -2.72 -10.69
N ARG A 24 8.63 -3.58 -9.67
CA ARG A 24 8.13 -4.96 -9.72
C ARG A 24 6.60 -4.98 -9.71
N VAL A 25 6.01 -4.75 -10.89
CA VAL A 25 4.57 -4.53 -11.09
C VAL A 25 3.70 -5.63 -10.47
N GLU A 26 4.00 -6.91 -10.74
CA GLU A 26 3.12 -8.00 -10.29
C GLU A 26 3.21 -8.18 -8.77
N ASP A 27 4.40 -8.13 -8.16
CA ASP A 27 4.56 -8.18 -6.70
C ASP A 27 3.86 -7.01 -5.99
N TYR A 28 3.87 -5.82 -6.62
CA TYR A 28 3.14 -4.67 -6.14
C TYR A 28 1.62 -4.92 -6.17
N LEU A 29 1.09 -5.42 -7.29
CA LEU A 29 -0.35 -5.68 -7.45
C LEU A 29 -0.81 -6.83 -6.54
N ASP A 30 0.05 -7.79 -6.25
CA ASP A 30 -0.22 -8.89 -5.33
C ASP A 30 -0.36 -8.43 -3.88
N CYS A 31 0.08 -7.24 -3.52
CA CYS A 31 -0.20 -6.68 -2.20
C CYS A 31 -1.69 -6.33 -2.01
N TYR A 32 -2.47 -6.26 -3.09
CA TYR A 32 -3.87 -5.85 -3.09
C TYR A 32 -4.82 -7.03 -3.19
N ALA A 33 -5.84 -7.06 -2.32
CA ALA A 33 -6.84 -8.12 -2.27
C ALA A 33 -7.64 -8.22 -3.58
N ASP A 34 -8.25 -9.37 -3.85
CA ASP A 34 -9.11 -9.57 -5.01
C ASP A 34 -10.34 -8.65 -4.98
N ASP A 35 -10.87 -8.40 -3.78
CA ASP A 35 -11.98 -7.48 -3.52
C ASP A 35 -11.52 -6.03 -3.27
N PHE A 36 -10.29 -5.67 -3.66
CA PHE A 36 -9.74 -4.32 -3.54
C PHE A 36 -10.69 -3.28 -4.14
N ARG A 37 -10.90 -2.19 -3.41
CA ARG A 37 -11.80 -1.08 -3.75
C ARG A 37 -10.99 0.19 -4.03
N PRO A 38 -10.61 0.45 -5.29
CA PRO A 38 -9.93 1.68 -5.65
C PRO A 38 -10.77 2.92 -5.31
N ALA A 39 -10.11 4.02 -4.96
CA ALA A 39 -10.78 5.31 -4.81
C ALA A 39 -11.46 5.75 -6.12
N GLY A 40 -12.61 6.42 -5.97
CA GLY A 40 -13.38 6.98 -7.09
C GLY A 40 -14.22 5.97 -7.88
N GLY A 41 -14.59 4.83 -7.28
CA GLY A 41 -15.56 3.88 -7.88
C GLY A 41 -15.04 3.08 -9.08
N ARG A 42 -13.73 3.10 -9.34
CA ARG A 42 -13.11 2.33 -10.44
C ARG A 42 -13.02 0.84 -10.09
N SER A 43 -13.09 -0.02 -11.10
CA SER A 43 -12.83 -1.46 -10.92
C SER A 43 -11.36 -1.74 -10.65
N ARG A 44 -11.07 -2.80 -9.87
CA ARG A 44 -9.69 -3.30 -9.63
C ARG A 44 -8.93 -3.51 -10.94
N ARG A 45 -9.57 -4.11 -11.96
CA ARG A 45 -8.94 -4.36 -13.28
C ARG A 45 -8.51 -3.08 -13.98
N ALA A 46 -9.38 -2.06 -14.01
CA ALA A 46 -9.06 -0.78 -14.64
C ALA A 46 -7.94 -0.05 -13.88
N TRP A 47 -8.02 -0.04 -12.55
CA TRP A 47 -6.99 0.51 -11.68
C TRP A 47 -5.63 -0.18 -11.88
N ALA A 48 -5.61 -1.52 -11.95
CA ALA A 48 -4.38 -2.28 -12.14
C ALA A 48 -3.70 -1.93 -13.47
N ARG A 49 -4.47 -1.84 -14.57
CA ARG A 49 -3.94 -1.44 -15.89
C ARG A 49 -3.28 -0.06 -15.85
N GLU A 50 -3.96 0.94 -15.27
CA GLU A 50 -3.41 2.29 -15.10
C GLU A 50 -2.15 2.27 -14.21
N ARG A 51 -2.17 1.47 -13.15
CA ARG A 51 -1.05 1.36 -12.23
C ARG A 51 0.18 0.75 -12.87
N ARG A 52 0.04 -0.28 -13.72
CA ARG A 52 1.14 -0.84 -14.52
C ARG A 52 1.84 0.24 -15.34
N GLN A 53 1.05 1.06 -16.04
CA GLN A 53 1.59 2.15 -16.86
C GLN A 53 2.32 3.20 -16.02
N ARG A 54 1.74 3.61 -14.89
CA ARG A 54 2.35 4.63 -14.01
C ARG A 54 3.62 4.16 -13.33
N LEU A 55 3.67 2.89 -12.93
CA LEU A 55 4.79 2.32 -12.20
C LEU A 55 5.99 2.08 -13.13
N LEU A 56 5.77 1.90 -14.44
CA LEU A 56 6.82 1.73 -15.46
C LEU A 56 7.22 3.03 -16.19
N ALA A 57 6.49 4.13 -15.99
CA ALA A 57 6.73 5.38 -16.71
C ALA A 57 8.04 6.10 -16.30
N PRO A 58 8.40 6.21 -15.01
CA PRO A 58 9.69 6.76 -14.59
C PRO A 58 10.86 5.82 -14.91
N GLY A 59 12.06 6.38 -15.11
CA GLY A 59 13.29 5.59 -15.27
C GLY A 59 13.74 4.93 -13.96
N SER A 60 13.44 5.57 -12.84
CA SER A 60 13.69 5.08 -11.48
C SER A 60 12.63 5.59 -10.52
N ILE A 61 12.36 4.79 -9.49
CA ILE A 61 11.44 5.14 -8.40
C ILE A 61 12.12 4.87 -7.07
N ASP A 62 12.00 5.81 -6.15
CA ASP A 62 12.32 5.59 -4.75
C ASP A 62 11.13 5.91 -3.86
N VAL A 63 10.66 4.88 -3.16
CA VAL A 63 9.60 4.96 -2.16
C VAL A 63 10.17 4.68 -0.79
N GLU A 64 9.96 5.64 0.12
CA GLU A 64 10.21 5.48 1.54
C GLU A 64 8.89 5.52 2.33
N VAL A 65 8.85 4.75 3.41
CA VAL A 65 7.73 4.71 4.37
C VAL A 65 8.25 5.12 5.74
N THR A 66 7.65 6.16 6.31
CA THR A 66 7.95 6.63 7.67
C THR A 66 6.68 6.70 8.51
N SER A 67 6.84 6.77 9.84
CA SER A 67 5.73 6.89 10.78
C SER A 67 4.65 5.79 10.64
N LEU A 68 5.08 4.55 10.35
CA LEU A 68 4.16 3.42 10.19
C LEU A 68 3.56 2.98 11.54
N ALA A 69 2.27 3.28 11.68
CA ALA A 69 1.41 2.80 12.75
C ALA A 69 0.47 1.70 12.21
N VAL A 70 0.20 0.69 13.05
CA VAL A 70 -0.71 -0.41 12.74
C VAL A 70 -1.73 -0.51 13.86
N GLU A 71 -3.01 -0.50 13.49
CA GLU A 71 -4.16 -0.66 14.37
C GLU A 71 -4.87 -1.96 14.00
N LEU A 72 -4.90 -2.94 14.91
CA LEU A 72 -5.72 -4.14 14.74
C LEU A 72 -7.17 -3.80 15.10
N ARG A 73 -8.11 -4.08 14.19
CA ARG A 73 -9.54 -3.74 14.36
C ARG A 73 -10.39 -4.95 14.77
N GLY A 74 -9.74 -6.05 15.13
CA GLY A 74 -10.37 -7.32 15.48
C GLY A 74 -10.60 -8.24 14.28
N GLY A 75 -10.70 -9.54 14.57
CA GLY A 75 -10.92 -10.58 13.57
C GLY A 75 -9.84 -10.60 12.48
N ASP A 76 -10.27 -10.42 11.24
CA ASP A 76 -9.47 -10.42 10.02
C ASP A 76 -9.16 -9.00 9.50
N ARG A 77 -9.32 -7.95 10.33
CA ARG A 77 -9.20 -6.54 9.90
C ARG A 77 -8.13 -5.77 10.66
N ALA A 78 -7.45 -4.90 9.92
CA ALA A 78 -6.51 -3.95 10.47
C ALA A 78 -6.47 -2.66 9.63
N ARG A 79 -5.85 -1.62 10.18
CA ARG A 79 -5.49 -0.41 9.45
C ARG A 79 -3.99 -0.15 9.61
N ALA A 80 -3.32 0.11 8.51
CA ALA A 80 -1.97 0.67 8.51
C ALA A 80 -2.04 2.14 8.11
N TYR A 81 -1.28 2.98 8.79
CA TYR A 81 -1.22 4.42 8.53
C TYR A 81 0.25 4.85 8.51
N PHE A 82 0.66 5.61 7.50
CA PHE A 82 2.06 5.99 7.32
C PHE A 82 2.24 7.19 6.39
N HIS A 83 3.41 7.82 6.46
CA HIS A 83 3.84 8.83 5.51
C HIS A 83 4.69 8.17 4.42
N GLN A 84 4.25 8.31 3.17
CA GLN A 84 5.02 7.93 2.00
C GLN A 84 5.84 9.13 1.53
N ARG A 85 7.11 8.91 1.21
CA ARG A 85 7.89 9.80 0.35
C ARG A 85 8.15 9.09 -0.98
N TYR A 86 7.70 9.69 -2.06
CA TYR A 86 7.89 9.20 -3.43
C TYR A 86 8.86 10.13 -4.17
N ARG A 87 9.88 9.55 -4.78
CA ARG A 87 10.89 10.27 -5.56
C ARG A 87 11.10 9.61 -6.93
N THR A 88 11.29 10.45 -7.93
CA THR A 88 11.86 10.13 -9.25
C THR A 88 12.93 11.15 -9.57
N GLU A 89 13.46 11.14 -10.79
CA GLU A 89 14.43 12.11 -11.29
C GLU A 89 13.89 13.55 -11.29
N THR A 90 12.57 13.72 -11.37
CA THR A 90 11.92 15.03 -11.57
C THR A 90 10.85 15.36 -10.53
N LEU A 91 10.45 14.39 -9.70
CA LEU A 91 9.39 14.57 -8.71
C LEU A 91 9.84 14.14 -7.33
N ASN A 92 9.52 14.93 -6.32
CA ASN A 92 9.59 14.55 -4.92
C ASN A 92 8.27 14.93 -4.24
N ARG A 93 7.57 13.93 -3.68
CA ARG A 93 6.24 14.12 -3.09
C ARG A 93 6.07 13.32 -1.81
N GLY A 94 5.72 14.02 -0.73
CA GLY A 94 5.22 13.42 0.50
C GLY A 94 3.70 13.21 0.42
N THR A 95 3.20 12.09 0.94
CA THR A 95 1.77 11.81 1.00
C THR A 95 1.46 10.94 2.20
N TRP A 96 0.53 11.38 3.05
CA TRP A 96 -0.02 10.55 4.10
C TRP A 96 -1.00 9.54 3.50
N LYS A 97 -0.89 8.28 3.92
CA LYS A 97 -1.70 7.17 3.42
C LYS A 97 -2.28 6.36 4.56
N SER A 98 -3.46 5.80 4.30
CA SER A 98 -4.01 4.71 5.09
C SER A 98 -4.36 3.52 4.20
N PHE A 99 -4.10 2.32 4.71
CA PHE A 99 -4.55 1.05 4.15
C PHE A 99 -5.54 0.40 5.10
N ASP A 100 -6.73 0.08 4.61
CA ASP A 100 -7.58 -0.93 5.25
C ASP A 100 -7.16 -2.30 4.74
N LEU A 101 -6.91 -3.19 5.69
CA LEU A 101 -6.29 -4.47 5.46
C LEU A 101 -7.28 -5.58 5.84
N VAL A 102 -7.22 -6.67 5.08
CA VAL A 102 -7.95 -7.90 5.35
C VAL A 102 -6.99 -9.08 5.39
N ARG A 103 -7.19 -9.99 6.34
CA ARG A 103 -6.45 -11.26 6.42
C ARG A 103 -7.21 -12.34 5.66
N GLY A 104 -6.58 -12.87 4.62
CA GLY A 104 -7.05 -14.01 3.86
C GLY A 104 -6.18 -15.27 4.05
N PRO A 105 -6.44 -16.32 3.27
CA PRO A 105 -5.61 -17.54 3.27
C PRO A 105 -4.15 -17.25 2.91
N ASP A 106 -3.91 -16.28 2.02
CA ASP A 106 -2.56 -15.87 1.58
C ASP A 106 -1.95 -14.77 2.47
N GLY A 107 -2.51 -14.57 3.67
CA GLY A 107 -2.09 -13.54 4.63
C GLY A 107 -2.78 -12.20 4.45
N TRP A 108 -2.18 -11.15 5.00
CA TRP A 108 -2.72 -9.78 4.94
C TRP A 108 -2.59 -9.19 3.53
N LYS A 109 -3.66 -8.53 3.08
CA LYS A 109 -3.74 -7.82 1.79
C LYS A 109 -4.44 -6.46 1.96
N ILE A 110 -4.17 -5.54 1.04
CA ILE A 110 -4.77 -4.20 1.00
C ILE A 110 -6.15 -4.29 0.35
N GLN A 111 -7.21 -4.00 1.12
CA GLN A 111 -8.59 -3.93 0.63
C GLN A 111 -8.96 -2.51 0.20
N ARG A 112 -8.40 -1.47 0.83
CA ARG A 112 -8.59 -0.07 0.43
C ARG A 112 -7.32 0.73 0.67
N GLU A 113 -7.02 1.64 -0.25
CA GLU A 113 -5.93 2.61 -0.14
C GLU A 113 -6.51 4.03 -0.21
N GLN A 114 -6.10 4.90 0.71
CA GLN A 114 -6.56 6.29 0.79
C GLN A 114 -5.40 7.27 0.93
N ILE A 115 -5.61 8.49 0.44
CA ILE A 115 -4.75 9.65 0.73
C ILE A 115 -5.39 10.38 1.91
N GLU A 116 -4.55 10.78 2.86
CA GLU A 116 -4.96 11.41 4.12
C GLU A 116 -4.44 12.85 4.20
N ASN A 117 -5.13 13.71 4.95
CA ASN A 117 -4.84 15.15 5.01
C ASN A 117 -3.75 15.53 6.03
N GLY A 118 -3.04 14.56 6.59
CA GLY A 118 -2.11 14.77 7.71
C GLY A 118 -2.10 13.56 8.64
N PRO A 119 -1.17 13.49 9.63
CA PRO A 119 -1.06 12.40 10.60
C PRO A 119 -2.41 12.05 11.26
N PRO A 120 -2.56 10.84 11.82
CA PRO A 120 -3.80 10.50 12.52
C PRO A 120 -3.94 11.41 13.74
N SER A 121 -5.16 11.89 13.99
CA SER A 121 -5.49 12.70 15.17
C SER A 121 -5.47 11.88 16.46
#